data_AF-A0A3M2AC90-F1
#
_entry.id   AF-A0A3M2AC90-F1
#
_cell.length_a   1.000
_cell.length_b   1.000
_cell.length_c   1.000
_cell.angle_alpha   90.00
_cell.angle_beta   90.00
_cell.angle_gamma   90.00
#
_symmetry.space_group_name_H-M   'P 1'
#
loop_
_entity.id
_entity.type
_entity.pdbx_description
1 polymer ?
#
loop_
_entity_poly.entity_id
_entity_poly.type
_entity_poly.pdbx_seq_one_letter_code
_entity_poly.pdbx_strand_id
1 'polypeptide(L)'
;MKRSLKARKSFTGLSPNILPVLLFVLGLFYTFYNVFLSHYNIGRVLKIQKASHELEKSLQEYREENEKLEQLLELVKKHPEYYRERFARSYMQVQKEDESIILLK
;
A
#
# COMPACT_ATOMS: atom_id res chain seq x y z
N MET A 1 -1.37 42.63 68.87
CA MET A 1 -2.00 41.30 68.94
C MET A 1 -1.70 40.51 67.67
N LYS A 2 -1.42 39.21 67.81
CA LYS A 2 -0.75 38.36 66.81
C LYS A 2 -1.65 37.93 65.64
N ARG A 3 -0.96 37.79 64.49
CA ARG A 3 -1.36 37.29 63.16
C ARG A 3 -2.12 35.95 63.18
N SER A 4 -3.08 35.78 62.27
CA SER A 4 -3.50 34.47 61.75
C SER A 4 -3.61 34.49 60.21
N LEU A 5 -2.47 34.56 59.55
CA LEU A 5 -2.31 34.04 58.19
C LEU A 5 -2.01 32.55 58.29
N LYS A 6 -2.95 31.68 57.94
CA LYS A 6 -2.71 30.35 57.32
C LYS A 6 -4.01 29.57 57.13
N ALA A 7 -4.69 29.80 56.01
CA ALA A 7 -5.48 28.74 55.38
C ALA A 7 -4.51 27.93 54.50
N ARG A 8 -3.78 27.01 55.13
CA ARG A 8 -2.89 26.06 54.44
C ARG A 8 -3.80 24.96 53.87
N LYS A 9 -4.10 25.00 52.57
CA LYS A 9 -4.77 23.90 51.86
C LYS A 9 -3.95 22.63 52.07
N SER A 10 -4.47 21.73 52.88
CA SER A 10 -3.84 20.49 53.29
C SER A 10 -4.16 19.40 52.25
N PHE A 11 -3.19 19.09 51.39
CA PHE A 11 -3.18 17.86 50.57
C PHE A 11 -2.89 16.62 51.46
N THR A 12 -3.65 16.45 52.54
CA THR A 12 -3.42 15.41 53.57
C THR A 12 -4.48 14.31 53.53
N GLY A 13 -4.97 13.96 52.34
CA GLY A 13 -6.01 12.93 52.16
C GLY A 13 -5.73 11.91 51.06
N LEU A 14 -4.57 11.97 50.39
CA LEU A 14 -4.19 10.97 49.40
C LEU A 14 -3.47 9.81 50.09
N SER A 15 -4.11 8.64 50.13
CA SER A 15 -3.46 7.43 50.59
C SER A 15 -2.19 7.16 49.75
N PRO A 16 -1.09 6.67 50.36
CA PRO A 16 0.18 6.42 49.66
C PRO A 16 0.05 5.53 48.41
N ASN A 17 -0.99 4.69 48.38
CA ASN A 17 -1.24 3.71 47.33
C ASN A 17 -1.91 4.30 46.07
N ILE A 18 -2.34 5.56 46.08
CA ILE A 18 -3.00 6.17 44.90
C ILE A 18 -1.99 6.55 43.81
N LEU A 19 -0.79 6.98 44.18
CA LEU A 19 0.24 7.39 43.23
C LEU A 19 0.65 6.26 42.27
N PRO A 20 1.01 5.05 42.72
CA PRO A 20 1.36 3.95 41.82
C PRO A 20 0.17 3.51 40.95
N VAL A 21 -1.06 3.53 41.50
CA VAL A 21 -2.27 3.19 40.74
C VAL A 21 -2.52 4.20 39.62
N LEU A 22 -2.39 5.50 39.91
CA LEU A 22 -2.55 6.56 38.91
C LEU A 22 -1.52 6.42 37.79
N LEU A 23 -0.25 6.17 38.14
CA LEU A 23 0.82 5.95 37.17
C LEU A 23 0.57 4.71 36.31
N PHE A 24 0.07 3.64 36.90
CA PHE A 24 -0.28 2.42 36.18
C PHE A 24 -1.42 2.67 35.17
N VAL A 25 -2.48 3.36 35.58
CA VAL A 25 -3.61 3.70 34.69
C VAL A 25 -3.18 4.65 33.57
N LEU A 26 -2.35 5.66 33.90
CA LEU A 26 -1.74 6.55 32.89
C LEU A 26 -0.88 5.77 31.89
N GLY A 27 -0.09 4.81 32.37
CA GLY A 27 0.71 3.91 31.52
C GLY A 27 -0.17 3.12 30.57
N LEU A 28 -1.24 2.48 31.07
CA LEU A 28 -2.20 1.75 30.24
C LEU A 28 -2.86 2.66 29.19
N PHE A 29 -3.28 3.85 29.57
CA PHE A 29 -3.88 4.81 28.65
C PHE A 29 -2.90 5.24 27.57
N TYR A 30 -1.66 5.51 27.95
CA TYR A 30 -0.61 5.90 27.00
C TYR A 30 -0.26 4.77 26.04
N THR A 31 -0.18 3.53 26.53
CA THR A 31 0.03 2.35 25.67
C THR A 31 -1.13 2.16 24.70
N PHE A 32 -2.38 2.25 25.18
CA PHE A 32 -3.56 2.14 24.33
C PHE A 32 -3.57 3.24 23.25
N TYR A 33 -3.35 4.49 23.65
CA TYR A 33 -3.27 5.60 22.71
C TYR A 33 -2.16 5.39 21.67
N ASN A 34 -0.99 4.92 22.08
CA ASN A 34 0.11 4.67 21.14
C ASN A 34 -0.18 3.51 20.18
N VAL A 35 -0.82 2.46 20.65
CA VAL A 35 -1.11 1.27 19.83
C VAL A 35 -2.23 1.53 18.82
N PHE A 36 -3.27 2.27 19.23
CA PHE A 36 -4.49 2.44 18.42
C PHE A 36 -4.61 3.81 17.75
N LEU A 37 -4.16 4.89 18.40
CA LEU A 37 -4.37 6.28 17.95
C LEU A 37 -3.11 6.95 17.40
N SER A 38 -1.92 6.35 17.56
CA SER A 38 -0.70 6.91 16.97
C SER A 38 -0.69 6.82 15.44
N HIS A 39 0.21 7.60 14.84
CA HIS A 39 0.41 7.63 13.39
C HIS A 39 0.80 6.26 12.80
N TYR A 40 1.39 5.38 13.62
CA TYR A 40 1.78 4.01 13.27
C TYR A 40 0.92 2.99 14.01
N ASN A 41 -0.38 3.23 14.11
CA ASN A 41 -1.30 2.26 14.69
C ASN A 41 -1.29 0.93 13.91
N ILE A 42 -1.66 -0.15 14.60
CA ILE A 42 -1.67 -1.52 14.04
C ILE A 42 -2.49 -1.57 12.75
N GLY A 43 -3.62 -0.84 12.69
CA GLY A 43 -4.47 -0.80 11.50
C GLY A 43 -3.76 -0.24 10.27
N ARG A 44 -2.94 0.80 10.41
CA ARG A 44 -2.13 1.34 9.32
C ARG A 44 -1.01 0.40 8.91
N VAL A 45 -0.37 -0.28 9.86
CA VAL A 45 0.65 -1.29 9.55
C VAL A 45 0.05 -2.40 8.69
N LEU A 46 -1.13 -2.91 9.05
CA LEU A 46 -1.84 -3.91 8.24
C LEU A 46 -2.23 -3.41 6.85
N LYS A 47 -2.68 -2.15 6.74
CA LYS A 47 -2.97 -1.52 5.44
C LYS A 47 -1.73 -1.40 4.57
N ILE A 48 -0.61 -0.97 5.13
CA ILE A 48 0.68 -0.87 4.43
C ILE A 48 1.12 -2.26 3.99
N GLN A 49 1.01 -3.28 4.84
CA GLN A 49 1.36 -4.65 4.50
C GLN A 49 0.52 -5.17 3.33
N LYS A 50 -0.79 -4.93 3.35
CA LYS A 50 -1.69 -5.32 2.26
C LYS A 50 -1.34 -4.59 0.96
N ALA A 51 -1.17 -3.28 1.01
CA ALA A 51 -0.78 -2.47 -0.15
C ALA A 51 0.58 -2.92 -0.71
N SER A 52 1.55 -3.23 0.16
CA SER A 52 2.85 -3.76 -0.25
C SER A 52 2.72 -5.10 -0.95
N HIS A 53 1.84 -5.99 -0.47
CA HIS A 53 1.62 -7.29 -1.09
C HIS A 53 0.96 -7.16 -2.48
N GLU A 54 -0.04 -6.28 -2.61
CA GLU A 54 -0.67 -5.99 -3.90
C GLU A 54 0.34 -5.39 -4.88
N LEU A 55 1.20 -4.48 -4.41
CA LEU A 55 2.23 -3.84 -5.22
C LEU A 55 3.29 -4.84 -5.69
N GLU A 56 3.72 -5.75 -4.82
CA GLU A 56 4.67 -6.82 -5.18
C GLU A 56 4.08 -7.74 -6.25
N LYS A 57 2.79 -8.10 -6.11
CA LYS A 57 2.08 -8.92 -7.10
C LYS A 57 2.04 -8.23 -8.47
N SER A 58 1.62 -6.96 -8.52
CA SER A 58 1.60 -6.21 -9.78
C SER A 58 2.99 -6.06 -10.37
N LEU A 59 4.01 -5.85 -9.54
CA LEU A 59 5.39 -5.74 -9.98
C LEU A 59 5.90 -7.03 -10.62
N GLN A 60 5.49 -8.19 -10.08
CA GLN A 60 5.81 -9.48 -10.67
C GLN A 60 5.08 -9.71 -11.99
N GLU A 61 3.79 -9.37 -12.09
CA GLU A 61 3.02 -9.45 -13.34
C GLU A 61 3.68 -8.62 -14.45
N TYR A 62 4.07 -7.38 -14.16
CA TYR A 62 4.78 -6.52 -15.13
C TYR A 62 6.16 -7.05 -15.53
N ARG A 63 6.88 -7.72 -14.60
CA ARG A 63 8.16 -8.35 -14.94
C ARG A 63 7.98 -9.51 -15.89
N GLU A 64 7.01 -10.38 -15.64
CA GLU A 64 6.70 -11.51 -16.52
C GLU A 64 6.23 -11.05 -17.90
N GLU A 65 5.43 -9.98 -17.96
CA GLU A 65 4.99 -9.40 -19.23
C GLU A 65 6.18 -8.80 -20.02
N ASN A 66 7.04 -8.04 -19.35
CA ASN A 66 8.25 -7.49 -19.97
C ASN A 66 9.17 -8.60 -20.48
N GLU A 67 9.40 -9.66 -19.72
CA GLU A 67 10.24 -10.78 -20.16
C GLU A 67 9.68 -11.44 -21.43
N LYS A 68 8.35 -11.67 -21.49
CA LYS A 68 7.69 -12.19 -22.69
C LYS A 68 7.84 -11.25 -23.89
N LEU A 69 7.73 -9.94 -23.67
CA LEU A 69 7.89 -8.93 -24.72
C LEU A 69 9.33 -8.86 -25.21
N GLU A 70 10.32 -8.97 -24.32
CA GLU A 70 11.74 -9.01 -24.68
C GLU A 70 12.07 -10.25 -25.51
N GLN A 71 11.57 -11.42 -25.10
CA GLN A 71 11.72 -12.65 -25.89
C GLN A 71 11.06 -12.53 -27.27
N LEU A 72 9.85 -11.97 -27.34
CA LEU A 72 9.17 -11.72 -28.61
C LEU A 72 9.97 -10.76 -29.49
N LEU A 73 10.49 -9.67 -28.92
CA LEU A 73 11.32 -8.71 -29.63
C LEU A 73 12.59 -9.36 -30.18
N GLU A 74 13.22 -10.25 -29.42
CA GLU A 74 14.39 -11.00 -29.88
C GLU A 74 14.03 -11.92 -31.07
N LEU A 75 12.90 -12.62 -31.00
CA LEU A 75 12.43 -13.46 -32.10
C LEU A 75 12.09 -12.64 -33.36
N VAL A 76 11.46 -11.48 -33.19
CA VAL A 76 11.16 -10.54 -34.29
C VAL A 76 12.45 -10.05 -34.94
N LYS A 77 13.48 -9.73 -34.14
CA LYS A 77 14.80 -9.33 -34.65
C LYS A 77 15.52 -10.46 -35.40
N LYS A 78 15.40 -11.70 -34.93
CA LYS A 78 16.00 -12.89 -35.58
C LYS A 78 15.28 -13.28 -36.87
N HIS A 79 13.96 -13.11 -36.94
CA HIS A 79 13.14 -13.56 -38.07
C HIS A 79 12.18 -12.47 -38.58
N PRO A 80 12.69 -11.32 -39.04
CA PRO A 80 11.87 -10.14 -39.33
C PRO A 80 10.82 -10.38 -40.43
N GLU A 81 11.18 -11.13 -41.47
CA GLU A 81 10.28 -11.41 -42.60
C GLU A 81 9.06 -12.26 -42.19
N TYR A 82 9.27 -13.29 -41.37
CA TYR A 82 8.20 -14.14 -40.84
C TYR A 82 7.21 -13.34 -39.99
N TYR A 83 7.72 -12.50 -39.09
CA TYR A 83 6.87 -11.68 -38.22
C TYR A 83 6.17 -10.56 -39.01
N ARG A 84 6.80 -9.99 -40.04
CA ARG A 84 6.17 -9.01 -40.94
C ARG A 84 5.03 -9.63 -41.74
N GLU A 85 5.21 -10.82 -42.29
CA GLU A 85 4.17 -11.54 -43.03
C GLU A 85 3.01 -11.94 -42.11
N ARG A 86 3.31 -12.48 -40.92
CA ARG A 86 2.31 -12.81 -39.91
C ARG A 86 1.50 -11.58 -39.49
N PHE A 87 2.18 -10.46 -39.24
CA PHE A 87 1.53 -9.19 -38.89
C PHE A 87 0.65 -8.69 -40.04
N ALA A 88 1.14 -8.71 -41.29
CA ALA A 88 0.36 -8.32 -42.46
C ALA A 88 -0.91 -9.17 -42.62
N ARG A 89 -0.81 -10.49 -42.42
CA ARG A 89 -1.97 -11.41 -42.45
C ARG A 89 -2.98 -11.09 -41.35
N SER A 90 -2.52 -10.91 -40.11
CA SER A 90 -3.40 -10.56 -39.00
C SER A 90 -4.05 -9.20 -39.20
N TYR A 91 -3.30 -8.20 -39.68
CA TYR A 91 -3.82 -6.86 -39.97
C TYR A 91 -4.85 -6.89 -41.12
N MET A 92 -4.60 -7.66 -42.19
CA MET A 92 -5.55 -7.84 -43.29
C MET A 92 -6.80 -8.65 -42.88
N GLN A 93 -6.70 -9.50 -41.86
CA GLN A 93 -7.85 -10.20 -41.27
C GLN A 93 -8.68 -9.30 -40.34
N VAL A 94 -8.09 -8.21 -39.82
CA VAL A 94 -8.83 -7.12 -39.17
C VAL A 94 -9.37 -6.21 -40.28
N GLN A 95 -10.38 -6.70 -41.01
CA GLN A 95 -11.15 -5.87 -41.93
C GLN A 95 -11.82 -4.74 -41.12
N LYS A 96 -11.69 -3.49 -41.58
CA LYS A 96 -12.64 -2.45 -41.18
C LYS A 96 -14.02 -2.88 -41.67
N GLU A 97 -15.07 -2.63 -40.90
CA GLU A 97 -16.45 -3.03 -41.25
C GLU A 97 -16.89 -2.53 -42.64
N ASP A 98 -16.20 -1.51 -43.17
CA ASP A 98 -16.56 -0.81 -44.41
C ASP A 98 -15.66 -1.16 -45.63
N GLU A 99 -14.68 -2.06 -45.49
CA GLU A 99 -13.74 -2.39 -46.58
C GLU A 99 -14.00 -3.77 -47.20
N SER A 100 -14.38 -3.79 -48.49
CA SER A 100 -14.54 -5.00 -49.29
C SER A 100 -13.32 -5.25 -50.18
N ILE A 101 -12.63 -6.38 -49.98
CA ILE A 101 -11.48 -6.79 -50.80
C ILE A 101 -11.97 -7.61 -51.99
N ILE A 102 -11.79 -7.09 -53.21
CA ILE A 102 -12.07 -7.82 -54.46
C ILE A 102 -10.79 -8.54 -54.89
N LEU A 103 -10.77 -9.87 -54.78
CA LEU A 103 -9.71 -10.70 -55.35
C LEU A 103 -9.98 -10.88 -56.85
N LEU A 104 -9.29 -10.09 -57.67
CA LEU A 104 -9.31 -10.25 -59.13
C LEU A 104 -8.50 -11.49 -59.53
N LYS A 105 -9.13 -12.39 -60.29
CA LYS A 105 -8.54 -13.62 -60.85
C LYS A 105 -7.97 -13.35 -62.24
#